data_AF-A0A3C0C2W2-F1
#
_entry.id   AF-A0A3C0C2W2-F1
#
_cell.length_a   1.000
_cell.length_b   1.000
_cell.length_c   1.000
_cell.angle_alpha   90.00
_cell.angle_beta   90.00
_cell.angle_gamma   90.00
#
_symmetry.space_group_name_H-M   'P 1'
#
loop_
_entity.id
_entity.type
_entity.pdbx_description
1 polymer ?
#
loop_
_entity_poly.entity_id
_entity_poly.type
_entity_poly.pdbx_seq_one_letter_code
_entity_poly.pdbx_strand_id
1 'polypeptide(L)'
;DVTPPVALATYASAGIAKSEPLKTGFTALLVAAAGFIVPYMFIYNPGLLLQGSVFEIVFASVTALIAVIGLSAAVQGYFADDINIIERLLLLAVPFLIVYPTMLTNLIGAAIVVAIFAKQKGFGKKKNTLEGGTV
;
A
#
# COMPACT_ATOMS: atom_id res chain seq x y z
N ASP A 1 0.32 3.33 -18.23
CA ASP A 1 -0.17 2.04 -18.76
C ASP A 1 -0.33 1.00 -17.68
N VAL A 2 -1.51 0.97 -17.04
CA VAL A 2 -1.86 -0.08 -16.06
C VAL A 2 -3.24 -0.70 -16.32
N THR A 3 -4.06 -0.12 -17.20
CA THR A 3 -5.42 -0.58 -17.52
C THR A 3 -5.41 -1.58 -18.69
N PRO A 4 -5.85 -2.85 -18.49
CA PRO A 4 -6.14 -3.76 -19.60
C PRO A 4 -7.27 -3.17 -20.48
N PRO A 5 -7.22 -3.26 -21.83
CA PRO A 5 -6.31 -4.02 -22.70
C PRO A 5 -5.07 -3.24 -23.20
N VAL A 6 -4.90 -1.98 -22.81
CA VAL A 6 -3.87 -1.07 -23.36
C VAL A 6 -2.64 -0.89 -22.46
N ALA A 7 -2.41 -1.81 -21.51
CA ALA A 7 -1.31 -1.76 -20.55
C ALA A 7 0.03 -2.23 -21.16
N LEU A 8 0.52 -1.53 -22.20
CA LEU A 8 1.72 -1.92 -22.96
C LEU A 8 2.95 -2.10 -22.07
N ALA A 9 3.20 -1.18 -21.14
CA ALA A 9 4.31 -1.27 -20.20
C ALA A 9 4.21 -2.51 -19.29
N THR A 10 3.02 -2.82 -18.80
CA THR A 10 2.78 -3.97 -17.93
C THR A 10 2.92 -5.29 -18.68
N TYR A 11 2.50 -5.35 -19.96
CA TYR A 11 2.67 -6.53 -20.81
C TYR A 11 4.13 -6.77 -21.19
N ALA A 12 4.89 -5.71 -21.49
CA ALA A 12 6.33 -5.81 -21.71
C ALA A 12 7.04 -6.34 -20.45
N SER A 13 6.65 -5.82 -19.28
CA SER A 13 7.18 -6.27 -17.97
C SER A 13 6.81 -7.73 -17.68
N ALA A 14 5.60 -8.17 -18.05
CA ALA A 14 5.16 -9.56 -17.91
C ALA A 14 6.02 -10.53 -18.76
N GLY A 15 6.43 -10.11 -19.96
CA GLY A 15 7.35 -10.88 -20.81
C GLY A 15 8.72 -11.10 -20.16
N ILE A 16 9.25 -10.09 -19.46
CA ILE A 16 10.50 -10.19 -18.70
C ILE A 16 10.32 -11.10 -17.48
N ALA A 17 9.21 -10.93 -16.75
CA ALA A 17 8.89 -11.69 -15.55
C ALA A 17 8.38 -13.12 -15.83
N LYS A 18 8.20 -13.49 -17.10
CA LYS A 18 7.58 -14.77 -17.54
C LYS A 18 6.21 -15.02 -16.91
N SER A 19 5.44 -13.95 -16.70
CA SER A 19 4.08 -14.00 -16.13
C SER A 19 3.02 -13.82 -17.20
N GLU A 20 1.78 -14.20 -16.88
CA GLU A 20 0.66 -14.07 -17.80
C GLU A 20 0.24 -12.58 -17.93
N PRO A 21 0.30 -11.98 -19.14
CA PRO A 21 0.19 -10.52 -19.31
C PRO A 21 -1.12 -9.91 -18.81
N LEU A 22 -2.27 -10.57 -19.01
CA LEU A 22 -3.56 -10.02 -18.58
C LEU A 22 -3.64 -10.04 -17.06
N LYS A 23 -3.26 -11.14 -16.41
CA LYS A 23 -3.17 -11.20 -14.93
C LYS A 23 -2.26 -10.12 -14.36
N THR A 24 -1.06 -9.95 -14.90
CA THR A 24 -0.14 -8.89 -14.46
C THR A 24 -0.74 -7.49 -14.67
N GLY A 25 -1.45 -7.28 -15.79
CA GLY A 25 -2.22 -6.06 -16.05
C GLY A 25 -3.28 -5.79 -14.98
N PHE A 26 -4.11 -6.79 -14.64
CA PHE A 26 -5.13 -6.67 -13.61
C PHE A 26 -4.54 -6.42 -12.21
N THR A 27 -3.47 -7.12 -11.84
CA THR A 27 -2.80 -6.88 -10.57
C THR A 27 -2.24 -5.45 -10.51
N ALA A 28 -1.59 -4.98 -11.57
CA ALA A 28 -1.08 -3.62 -11.64
C ALA A 28 -2.21 -2.59 -11.53
N LEU A 29 -3.35 -2.83 -12.19
CA LEU A 29 -4.54 -1.97 -12.08
C LEU A 29 -5.04 -1.86 -10.64
N LEU A 30 -5.16 -3.00 -9.93
CA LEU A 30 -5.61 -3.01 -8.54
C LEU A 30 -4.66 -2.24 -7.63
N VAL A 31 -3.35 -2.46 -7.77
CA VAL A 31 -2.35 -1.71 -6.99
C VAL A 31 -2.39 -0.22 -7.33
N ALA A 32 -2.55 0.13 -8.60
CA ALA A 32 -2.67 1.52 -9.03
C ALA A 32 -3.94 2.19 -8.51
N ALA A 33 -5.01 1.43 -8.26
CA ALA A 33 -6.24 1.97 -7.69
C ALA A 33 -6.04 2.52 -6.25
N ALA A 34 -5.02 2.04 -5.52
CA ALA A 34 -4.64 2.66 -4.24
C ALA A 34 -4.21 4.13 -4.41
N GLY A 35 -3.71 4.51 -5.59
CA GLY A 35 -3.34 5.89 -5.92
C GLY A 35 -4.53 6.85 -6.03
N PHE A 36 -5.77 6.38 -6.12
CA PHE A 36 -6.95 7.26 -6.21
C PHE A 36 -7.17 8.13 -4.97
N ILE A 37 -6.55 7.79 -3.82
CA ILE A 37 -6.64 8.63 -2.62
C ILE A 37 -5.76 9.89 -2.73
N VAL A 38 -4.69 9.84 -3.52
CA VAL A 38 -3.66 10.87 -3.59
C VAL A 38 -4.23 12.27 -3.89
N PRO A 39 -5.13 12.47 -4.89
CA PRO A 39 -5.74 13.77 -5.14
C PRO A 39 -6.46 14.37 -3.92
N TYR A 40 -7.15 13.53 -3.13
CA TYR A 40 -7.81 13.98 -1.91
C TYR A 40 -6.80 14.45 -0.87
N MET A 41 -5.68 13.75 -0.72
CA MET A 41 -4.62 14.16 0.20
C MET A 41 -4.03 15.53 -0.15
N PHE A 42 -3.85 15.82 -1.44
CA PHE A 42 -3.40 17.13 -1.91
C PHE A 42 -4.39 18.26 -1.59
N ILE A 43 -5.70 17.99 -1.60
CA ILE A 43 -6.72 19.00 -1.27
C ILE A 43 -6.67 19.38 0.21
N TYR A 44 -6.47 18.41 1.10
CA TYR A 44 -6.52 18.65 2.54
C TYR A 44 -5.17 19.03 3.16
N ASN A 45 -4.04 18.74 2.50
CA ASN A 45 -2.72 18.96 3.06
C ASN A 45 -1.85 19.88 2.18
N PRO A 46 -1.78 21.20 2.48
CA PRO A 46 -0.96 22.14 1.70
C PRO A 46 0.54 21.83 1.74
N GLY A 47 1.02 21.09 2.74
CA GLY A 47 2.40 20.63 2.79
C GLY A 47 2.79 19.72 1.62
N LEU A 48 1.83 18.95 1.06
CA LEU A 48 2.07 18.17 -0.16
C LEU A 48 2.24 19.05 -1.40
N LEU A 49 1.67 20.26 -1.39
CA LEU A 49 1.84 21.27 -2.44
C LEU A 49 3.14 22.09 -2.26
N LEU A 50 4.04 21.65 -1.37
CA LEU A 50 5.26 22.36 -1.01
C LEU A 50 4.99 23.75 -0.41
N GLN A 51 3.82 23.94 0.19
CA GLN A 51 3.43 25.18 0.86
C GLN A 51 3.57 25.02 2.37
N GLY A 52 4.41 25.87 2.98
CA GLY A 52 4.65 25.87 4.43
C GLY A 52 6.13 25.74 4.78
N SER A 53 6.39 25.38 6.03
CA SER A 53 7.72 25.09 6.53
C SER A 53 8.25 23.76 5.98
N VAL A 54 9.59 23.63 5.92
CA VAL A 54 10.26 22.38 5.51
C VAL A 54 9.76 21.19 6.34
N PHE A 55 9.50 21.41 7.63
CA PHE A 55 8.97 20.38 8.52
C PHE A 55 7.58 19.91 8.09
N GLU A 56 6.65 20.82 7.79
CA GLU A 56 5.30 20.48 7.33
C GLU A 56 5.32 19.72 6.01
N ILE A 57 6.19 20.11 5.08
CA ILE A 57 6.35 19.45 3.78
C ILE A 57 6.83 18.01 3.96
N VAL A 58 7.89 17.82 4.74
CA VAL A 58 8.45 16.49 4.99
C VAL A 58 7.45 15.64 5.76
N PHE A 59 6.80 16.20 6.78
CA PHE A 59 5.81 15.50 7.59
C PHE A 59 4.61 15.04 6.74
N ALA A 60 4.05 15.95 5.93
CA ALA A 60 2.97 15.65 5.00
C ALA A 60 3.35 14.56 3.98
N SER A 61 4.58 14.62 3.46
CA SER A 61 5.08 13.63 2.52
C SER A 61 5.21 12.25 3.15
N VAL A 62 5.74 12.18 4.38
CA VAL A 62 5.89 10.91 5.11
C VAL A 62 4.53 10.30 5.45
N THR A 63 3.57 11.09 5.94
CA THR A 63 2.23 10.58 6.25
C THR A 63 1.48 10.13 5.00
N ALA A 64 1.66 10.83 3.87
CA ALA A 64 1.12 10.40 2.59
C ALA A 64 1.68 9.06 2.10
N LEU A 65 3.00 8.86 2.23
CA LEU A 65 3.62 7.58 1.90
C LEU A 65 3.07 6.45 2.76
N ILE A 66 2.89 6.68 4.06
CA ILE A 66 2.31 5.68 4.98
C ILE A 66 0.88 5.31 4.56
N ALA A 67 0.05 6.30 4.20
CA ALA A 67 -1.32 6.07 3.73
C ALA A 67 -1.35 5.20 2.47
N VAL A 68 -0.53 5.54 1.48
CA VAL A 68 -0.46 4.81 0.20
C VAL A 68 0.07 3.39 0.41
N ILE A 69 1.12 3.21 1.21
CA ILE A 69 1.67 1.88 1.53
C ILE A 69 0.61 1.01 2.21
N GLY A 70 -0.09 1.55 3.21
CA GLY A 70 -1.15 0.83 3.92
C GLY A 70 -2.26 0.38 2.97
N LEU A 71 -2.74 1.29 2.11
CA LEU A 71 -3.78 0.97 1.13
C LEU A 71 -3.32 -0.05 0.09
N SER A 72 -2.10 0.10 -0.46
CA SER A 72 -1.53 -0.85 -1.41
C SER A 72 -1.40 -2.24 -0.80
N ALA A 73 -0.93 -2.35 0.45
CA ALA A 73 -0.86 -3.62 1.17
C ALA A 73 -2.25 -4.25 1.36
N ALA A 74 -3.24 -3.45 1.75
CA ALA A 74 -4.62 -3.91 1.93
C ALA A 74 -5.25 -4.41 0.61
N VAL A 75 -4.97 -3.75 -0.51
CA VAL A 75 -5.47 -4.15 -1.83
C VAL A 75 -4.78 -5.44 -2.30
N GLN A 76 -3.46 -5.52 -2.13
CA GLN A 76 -2.68 -6.71 -2.50
C GLN A 76 -2.98 -7.92 -1.60
N GLY A 77 -3.41 -7.69 -0.37
CA GLY A 77 -3.63 -8.76 0.62
C GLY A 77 -2.33 -9.31 1.20
N TYR A 78 -1.20 -8.64 0.94
CA TYR A 78 0.12 -9.04 1.39
C TYR A 78 0.92 -7.80 1.81
N PHE A 79 1.68 -7.89 2.90
CA PHE A 79 2.59 -6.82 3.31
C PHE A 79 4.00 -7.34 3.59
N ALA A 80 4.19 -8.05 4.70
CA ALA A 80 5.38 -8.87 4.95
C ALA A 80 5.04 -10.37 5.06
N ASP A 81 3.78 -10.68 5.32
CA ASP A 81 3.16 -12.00 5.27
C ASP A 81 1.70 -11.83 4.78
N ASP A 82 0.98 -12.94 4.61
CA ASP A 82 -0.43 -12.94 4.27
C ASP A 82 -1.25 -12.14 5.29
N ILE A 83 -2.09 -11.22 4.79
CA ILE A 83 -2.87 -10.31 5.63
C ILE A 83 -4.21 -10.97 6.00
N ASN A 84 -4.51 -11.05 7.29
CA ASN A 84 -5.81 -11.50 7.79
C ASN A 84 -6.93 -10.49 7.48
N ILE A 85 -8.19 -10.93 7.40
CA ILE A 85 -9.34 -10.04 7.09
C ILE A 85 -9.40 -8.80 8.00
N ILE A 86 -9.06 -8.95 9.28
CA ILE A 86 -9.05 -7.84 10.25
C ILE A 86 -7.92 -6.85 9.93
N GLU A 87 -6.71 -7.35 9.68
CA GLU A 87 -5.56 -6.52 9.30
C GLU A 87 -5.83 -5.78 7.98
N ARG A 88 -6.49 -6.44 7.03
CA ARG A 88 -6.89 -5.86 5.76
C ARG A 88 -7.86 -4.70 5.95
N LEU A 89 -8.88 -4.86 6.79
CA LEU A 89 -9.84 -3.80 7.10
C LEU A 89 -9.18 -2.62 7.82
N LEU A 90 -8.27 -2.91 8.76
CA LEU A 90 -7.50 -1.87 9.45
C LEU A 90 -6.62 -1.08 8.48
N LEU A 91 -5.90 -1.75 7.58
CA LEU A 91 -5.07 -1.11 6.56
C LEU A 91 -5.89 -0.32 5.52
N LEU A 92 -7.08 -0.80 5.16
CA LEU A 92 -8.02 -0.06 4.32
C LEU A 92 -8.49 1.24 4.97
N ALA A 93 -8.61 1.28 6.30
CA ALA A 93 -9.03 2.47 7.03
C ALA A 93 -7.94 3.55 7.10
N VAL A 94 -6.66 3.18 7.14
CA VAL A 94 -5.51 4.10 7.27
C VAL A 94 -5.58 5.33 6.33
N PRO A 95 -5.75 5.17 4.99
CA PRO A 95 -5.82 6.33 4.09
C PRO A 95 -6.96 7.29 4.46
N PHE A 96 -8.13 6.78 4.83
CA PHE A 96 -9.27 7.62 5.22
C PHE A 96 -9.01 8.39 6.52
N LEU A 97 -8.27 7.80 7.47
CA LEU A 97 -7.83 8.51 8.67
C LEU A 97 -6.84 9.64 8.34
N ILE A 98 -5.85 9.36 7.47
CA ILE A 98 -4.76 10.29 7.16
C ILE A 98 -5.20 11.44 6.23
N VAL A 99 -6.25 11.25 5.42
CA VAL A 99 -6.78 12.29 4.51
C VAL A 99 -7.15 13.57 5.24
N TYR A 100 -7.64 13.48 6.49
CA TYR A 100 -7.83 14.67 7.33
C TYR A 100 -6.59 14.86 8.21
N PRO A 101 -5.70 15.83 7.90
CA PRO A 101 -4.36 15.90 8.48
C PRO A 101 -4.39 16.51 9.89
N THR A 102 -4.85 15.75 10.86
CA THR A 102 -4.64 16.06 12.28
C THR A 102 -3.46 15.27 12.82
N MET A 103 -2.75 15.83 13.80
CA MET A 103 -1.65 15.10 14.48
C MET A 103 -2.12 13.74 15.02
N LEU A 104 -3.33 13.69 15.57
CA LEU A 104 -3.90 12.48 16.14
C LEU A 104 -4.16 11.41 15.07
N THR A 105 -4.83 11.76 13.97
CA THR A 105 -5.18 10.81 12.90
C THR A 105 -3.93 10.27 12.19
N ASN A 106 -2.93 11.14 11.96
CA ASN A 106 -1.65 10.74 11.40
C ASN A 106 -0.91 9.74 12.29
N LEU A 107 -0.88 10.00 13.59
CA LEU A 107 -0.22 9.11 14.55
C LEU A 107 -0.93 7.75 14.65
N ILE A 108 -2.27 7.75 14.69
CA ILE A 108 -3.06 6.51 14.71
C ILE A 108 -2.85 5.71 13.42
N GLY A 109 -2.92 6.36 12.26
CA GLY A 109 -2.70 5.71 10.96
C GLY A 109 -1.30 5.09 10.85
N ALA A 110 -0.27 5.84 11.24
CA ALA A 110 1.10 5.33 11.28
C ALA A 110 1.25 4.17 12.28
N ALA A 111 0.64 4.27 13.46
CA ALA A 111 0.68 3.21 14.47
C ALA A 111 0.05 1.91 13.96
N ILE A 112 -1.06 1.97 13.22
CA ILE A 112 -1.70 0.79 12.63
C ILE A 112 -0.75 0.08 11.66
N VAL A 113 -0.15 0.82 10.72
CA VAL A 113 0.77 0.25 9.72
C VAL A 113 1.99 -0.38 10.41
N VAL A 114 2.60 0.32 11.37
CA VAL A 114 3.77 -0.17 12.10
C VAL A 114 3.42 -1.38 12.98
N ALA A 115 2.27 -1.38 13.64
CA ALA A 115 1.83 -2.50 14.49
C ALA A 115 1.61 -3.77 13.65
N ILE A 116 0.96 -3.65 12.49
CA ILE A 116 0.74 -4.78 11.58
C ILE A 116 2.09 -5.27 11.03
N PHE A 117 2.97 -4.37 10.60
CA PHE A 117 4.30 -4.75 10.14
C PHE A 117 5.12 -5.48 11.22
N ALA A 118 5.14 -4.95 12.44
CA ALA A 118 5.88 -5.53 13.55
C ALA A 118 5.33 -6.91 13.94
N LYS A 119 3.99 -7.06 13.95
CA LYS A 119 3.34 -8.35 14.17
C LYS A 119 3.75 -9.36 13.09
N GLN A 120 3.66 -9.01 11.81
CA GLN A 120 4.01 -9.92 10.73
C GLN A 120 5.49 -10.31 10.75
N LYS A 121 6.40 -9.37 11.02
CA LYS A 121 7.85 -9.66 11.15
C LYS A 121 8.18 -10.50 12.39
N GLY A 122 7.44 -10.34 13.48
CA GLY A 122 7.58 -11.12 14.72
C GLY A 122 7.04 -12.54 14.60
N PHE A 123 5.96 -12.74 13.82
CA PHE A 123 5.33 -14.05 13.61
C PHE A 123 5.87 -14.81 12.39
N GLY A 124 6.45 -14.12 11.40
CA GLY A 124 7.03 -14.70 10.18
C GLY A 124 8.25 -15.62 10.39
N LYS A 125 8.70 -15.84 11.63
CA LYS A 125 9.71 -16.85 11.97
C LYS A 125 9.16 -18.29 12.11
N LYS A 126 7.84 -18.53 11.97
CA LYS A 126 7.22 -19.84 12.28
C LYS A 126 6.44 -20.52 11.14
N LYS A 127 6.86 -20.36 9.88
CA LYS A 127 6.29 -21.16 8.77
C LYS A 127 7.34 -21.68 7.78
N ASN A 128 8.43 -22.24 8.31
CA ASN A 128 9.26 -23.21 7.57
C ASN A 128 8.98 -24.61 8.12
N THR A 129 7.81 -25.17 7.83
CA THR A 129 7.66 -26.62 7.82
C THR A 129 7.54 -27.02 6.36
N LEU A 130 8.68 -27.43 5.82
CA LEU A 130 8.78 -28.21 4.61
C LEU A 130 8.05 -29.55 4.84
N GLU A 131 6.86 -29.68 4.30
CA GLU A 131 6.30 -30.98 3.91
C GLU A 131 5.96 -30.79 2.43
N GLY A 132 6.81 -31.23 1.52
CA GLY A 132 7.15 -32.64 1.35
C GLY A 132 6.48 -33.02 0.03
N GLY A 133 7.23 -32.96 -1.06
CA GLY A 133 6.69 -33.23 -2.38
C GLY A 133 6.13 -34.64 -2.51
N THR A 134 5.13 -34.78 -3.36
CA THR A 134 5.00 -35.89 -4.31
C THR A 134 3.97 -35.51 -5.38
N VAL A 135 4.44 -35.59 -6.63
CA VAL A 135 3.75 -35.67 -7.94
C VAL A 135 2.94 -34.47 -8.42
#